data_AF-A0A8S0H3L5-F1
#
_entry.id   AF-A0A8S0H3L5-F1
#
_cell.length_a   1.000
_cell.length_b   1.000
_cell.length_c   1.000
_cell.angle_alpha   90.00
_cell.angle_beta   90.00
_cell.angle_gamma   90.00
#
_symmetry.space_group_name_H-M   'P 1'
#
loop_
_entity.id
_entity.type
_entity.pdbx_description
1 polymer ?
#
loop_
_entity_poly.entity_id
_entity_poly.type
_entity_poly.pdbx_seq_one_letter_code
_entity_poly.pdbx_strand_id
1 'polypeptide(L)'
;MKKTPDSTPIADVCLLLEGTWPYVRGGVSSWIHQMILGLPQLQFSVLFIGGQREAYGQRRYEIPANVVHIEEVYLEEAWRNPRHKREAHSASLEELSNLYRYLHNPQKPAAELGIEVLASLAQGRITLDDVLYSRPSWEALTEGYEQHCADPSFVNYFWTLRTMQSPLLMLANAARHMPRARVLHSISTGYAGLVGCILKQLWGCQFLLSEHGSTPRSARSTWPRPAGSPKAATRR
;
A
#
# COMPACT_ATOMS: atom_id res chain seq x y z
N MET A 1 9.14 15.85 21.79
CA MET A 1 8.43 14.54 21.78
C MET A 1 6.96 14.80 22.09
N LYS A 2 6.08 14.90 21.09
CA LYS A 2 4.62 14.96 21.34
C LYS A 2 4.16 13.53 21.64
N LYS A 3 3.61 13.30 22.83
CA LYS A 3 2.98 12.02 23.21
C LYS A 3 1.89 11.69 22.19
N THR A 4 2.07 10.62 21.43
CA THR A 4 0.98 9.94 20.72
C THR A 4 -0.07 9.57 21.77
N PRO A 5 -1.38 9.79 21.51
CA PRO A 5 -2.40 9.45 22.49
C PRO A 5 -2.25 7.98 22.88
N ASP A 6 -2.35 7.75 24.18
CA ASP A 6 -2.28 6.48 24.88
C ASP A 6 -3.47 5.60 24.46
N SER A 7 -3.46 5.14 23.20
CA SER A 7 -4.50 4.26 22.68
C SER A 7 -4.18 2.85 23.12
N THR A 8 -4.91 2.38 24.14
CA THR A 8 -4.92 0.97 24.53
C THR A 8 -5.20 0.13 23.27
N PRO A 9 -4.37 -0.89 22.97
CA PRO A 9 -4.62 -1.75 21.82
C PRO A 9 -6.01 -2.38 21.92
N ILE A 10 -6.81 -2.29 20.86
CA ILE A 10 -8.15 -2.91 20.82
C ILE A 10 -8.09 -4.37 20.36
N ALA A 11 -6.94 -4.78 19.83
CA ALA A 11 -6.71 -6.11 19.26
C ALA A 11 -5.31 -6.61 19.63
N ASP A 12 -5.15 -7.92 19.75
CA ASP A 12 -3.85 -8.55 19.93
C ASP A 12 -3.05 -8.56 18.62
N VAL A 13 -3.72 -8.87 17.51
CA VAL A 13 -3.09 -9.00 16.19
C VAL A 13 -3.80 -8.13 15.15
N CYS A 14 -3.04 -7.35 14.39
CA CYS A 14 -3.51 -6.67 13.20
C CYS A 14 -3.01 -7.40 11.95
N LEU A 15 -3.93 -8.01 11.21
CA LEU A 15 -3.67 -8.72 9.96
C LEU A 15 -3.66 -7.74 8.78
N LEU A 16 -2.58 -7.74 8.01
CA LEU A 16 -2.44 -6.93 6.81
C LEU A 16 -2.57 -7.82 5.58
N LEU A 17 -3.69 -7.67 4.86
CA LEU A 17 -4.16 -8.64 3.90
C LEU A 17 -4.34 -8.00 2.52
N GLU A 18 -3.51 -8.38 1.56
CA GLU A 18 -3.61 -7.88 0.18
C GLU A 18 -4.37 -8.89 -0.70
N GLY A 19 -5.57 -8.54 -1.17
CA GLY A 19 -6.34 -9.35 -2.11
C GLY A 19 -6.66 -10.77 -1.63
N THR A 20 -6.82 -10.99 -0.33
CA THR A 20 -7.09 -12.32 0.27
C THR A 20 -8.40 -12.35 1.07
N TRP A 21 -8.34 -12.72 2.35
CA TRP A 21 -9.50 -12.82 3.23
C TRP A 21 -10.04 -11.40 3.56
N PRO A 22 -11.35 -11.17 3.65
CA PRO A 22 -12.46 -12.14 3.59
C PRO A 22 -13.09 -12.31 2.19
N TYR A 23 -12.51 -11.72 1.14
CA TYR A 23 -13.18 -11.60 -0.17
C TYR A 23 -12.78 -12.66 -1.19
N VAL A 24 -11.53 -13.12 -1.17
CA VAL A 24 -11.00 -14.06 -2.15
C VAL A 24 -10.94 -15.46 -1.55
N ARG A 25 -11.45 -16.46 -2.26
CA ARG A 25 -11.27 -17.87 -1.89
C ARG A 25 -9.90 -18.35 -2.35
N GLY A 26 -9.22 -19.11 -1.50
CA GLY A 26 -7.93 -19.70 -1.83
C GLY A 26 -7.22 -20.25 -0.59
N GLY A 27 -6.08 -20.92 -0.80
CA GLY A 27 -5.33 -21.53 0.31
C GLY A 27 -4.94 -20.54 1.39
N VAL A 28 -4.46 -19.34 0.99
CA VAL A 28 -4.06 -18.28 1.93
C VAL A 28 -5.26 -17.78 2.74
N SER A 29 -6.39 -17.45 2.09
CA SER A 29 -7.59 -16.98 2.79
C SER A 29 -8.20 -18.04 3.71
N SER A 30 -8.20 -19.31 3.29
CA SER A 30 -8.65 -20.41 4.14
C SER A 30 -7.74 -20.61 5.35
N TRP A 31 -6.42 -20.51 5.17
CA TRP A 31 -5.46 -20.57 6.27
C TRP A 31 -5.64 -19.38 7.24
N ILE A 32 -5.80 -18.15 6.74
CA ILE A 32 -6.10 -16.98 7.58
C ILE A 32 -7.38 -17.22 8.38
N HIS A 33 -8.44 -17.70 7.74
CA HIS A 33 -9.71 -17.95 8.40
C HIS A 33 -9.59 -19.02 9.50
N GLN A 34 -8.88 -20.12 9.21
CA GLN A 34 -8.61 -21.18 10.19
C GLN A 34 -7.73 -20.68 11.34
N MET A 35 -6.76 -19.81 11.09
CA MET A 35 -5.93 -19.20 12.12
C MET A 35 -6.78 -18.33 13.07
N ILE A 36 -7.67 -17.50 12.54
CA ILE A 36 -8.56 -16.66 13.35
C ILE A 36 -9.49 -17.52 14.22
N LEU A 37 -10.08 -18.57 13.63
CA LEU A 37 -10.97 -19.49 14.35
C LEU A 37 -10.23 -20.39 15.36
N GLY A 38 -9.00 -20.76 15.06
CA GLY A 38 -8.16 -21.59 15.93
C GLY A 38 -7.55 -20.84 17.12
N LEU A 39 -7.65 -19.51 17.13
CA LEU A 39 -7.16 -18.64 18.21
C LEU A 39 -8.28 -17.75 18.76
N PRO A 40 -9.39 -18.33 19.28
CA PRO A 40 -10.55 -17.57 19.75
C PRO A 40 -10.25 -16.64 20.93
N GLN A 41 -9.18 -16.91 21.68
CA GLN A 41 -8.70 -16.09 22.79
C GLN A 41 -7.98 -14.81 22.35
N LEU A 42 -7.60 -14.69 21.08
CA LEU A 42 -6.95 -13.50 20.53
C LEU A 42 -7.97 -12.65 19.77
N GLN A 43 -7.88 -11.34 19.95
CA GLN A 43 -8.65 -10.38 19.17
C GLN A 43 -7.87 -9.93 17.92
N PHE A 44 -8.55 -9.91 16.79
CA PHE A 44 -8.00 -9.56 15.49
C PHE A 44 -8.59 -8.26 14.96
N SER A 45 -7.71 -7.40 14.46
CA SER A 45 -8.08 -6.31 13.54
C SER A 45 -7.54 -6.65 12.15
N VAL A 46 -8.21 -6.18 11.10
CA VAL A 46 -7.84 -6.51 9.73
C VAL A 46 -7.77 -5.24 8.90
N LEU A 47 -6.66 -5.04 8.20
CA LEU A 47 -6.57 -4.11 7.09
C LEU A 47 -6.59 -4.91 5.79
N PHE A 48 -7.67 -4.79 5.04
CA PHE A 48 -7.80 -5.36 3.71
C PHE A 48 -7.38 -4.35 2.66
N ILE A 49 -6.48 -4.76 1.77
CA ILE A 49 -5.99 -3.98 0.64
C ILE A 49 -6.47 -4.65 -0.65
N GLY A 50 -7.35 -3.98 -1.39
CA GLY A 50 -7.88 -4.44 -2.67
C GLY A 50 -7.45 -3.56 -3.84
N GLY A 51 -7.49 -4.07 -5.06
CA GLY A 51 -7.29 -3.27 -6.28
C GLY A 51 -8.47 -2.32 -6.55
N GLN A 52 -9.57 -2.88 -7.04
CA GLN A 52 -10.80 -2.15 -7.38
C GLN A 52 -11.94 -2.66 -6.50
N ARG A 53 -12.75 -1.78 -5.91
CA ARG A 53 -13.83 -2.18 -4.99
C ARG A 53 -14.82 -3.13 -5.66
N GLU A 54 -15.19 -2.83 -6.90
CA GLU A 54 -16.18 -3.57 -7.68
C GLU A 54 -15.70 -4.99 -8.04
N ALA A 55 -14.38 -5.22 -8.05
CA ALA A 55 -13.81 -6.55 -8.27
C ALA A 55 -14.04 -7.48 -7.06
N TYR A 56 -14.32 -6.92 -5.88
CA TYR A 56 -14.65 -7.66 -4.68
C TYR A 56 -16.16 -7.59 -4.45
N GLY A 57 -16.83 -8.71 -4.70
CA GLY A 57 -18.25 -8.85 -4.36
C GLY A 57 -18.48 -8.97 -2.86
N GLN A 58 -19.48 -9.74 -2.45
CA GLN A 58 -19.71 -10.01 -1.04
C GLN A 58 -18.57 -10.83 -0.41
N ARG A 59 -18.36 -10.62 0.89
CA ARG A 59 -17.43 -11.41 1.70
C ARG A 59 -17.76 -12.89 1.55
N ARG A 60 -16.74 -13.71 1.35
CA ARG A 60 -16.85 -15.17 1.10
C ARG A 60 -16.75 -15.99 2.38
N TYR A 61 -16.37 -15.35 3.47
CA TYR A 61 -16.22 -15.92 4.80
C TYR A 61 -17.08 -15.11 5.77
N GLU A 62 -17.74 -15.81 6.69
CA GLU A 62 -18.35 -15.15 7.85
C GLU A 62 -17.26 -14.55 8.72
N ILE A 63 -17.55 -13.39 9.31
CA ILE A 63 -16.59 -12.69 10.16
C ILE A 63 -16.69 -13.27 11.58
N PRO A 64 -15.63 -13.91 12.10
CA PRO A 64 -15.64 -14.45 13.46
C PRO A 64 -15.79 -13.35 14.51
N ALA A 65 -16.40 -13.68 15.65
CA ALA A 65 -16.66 -12.72 16.74
C ALA A 65 -15.38 -12.11 17.35
N ASN A 66 -14.24 -12.80 17.23
CA ASN A 66 -12.94 -12.29 17.68
C ASN A 66 -12.26 -11.37 16.65
N VAL A 67 -12.91 -11.04 15.52
CA VAL A 67 -12.49 -9.95 14.62
C VAL A 67 -13.24 -8.68 15.01
N VAL A 68 -12.53 -7.76 15.67
CA VAL A 68 -13.12 -6.56 16.29
C VAL A 68 -13.13 -5.35 15.36
N HIS A 69 -12.34 -5.37 14.29
CA HIS A 69 -12.24 -4.27 13.34
C HIS A 69 -11.81 -4.76 11.96
N ILE A 70 -12.41 -4.20 10.90
CA ILE A 70 -12.01 -4.41 9.51
C ILE A 70 -11.99 -3.05 8.81
N GLU A 71 -10.82 -2.63 8.35
CA GLU A 71 -10.61 -1.48 7.48
C GLU A 71 -10.38 -1.96 6.05
N GLU A 72 -11.02 -1.32 5.08
CA GLU A 72 -10.98 -1.74 3.67
C GLU A 72 -10.48 -0.60 2.79
N VAL A 73 -9.32 -0.79 2.18
CA VAL A 73 -8.67 0.21 1.33
C VAL A 73 -8.55 -0.33 -0.09
N TYR A 74 -8.99 0.45 -1.07
CA TYR A 74 -8.95 0.07 -2.50
C TYR A 74 -8.05 1.00 -3.28
N LEU A 75 -6.98 0.45 -3.88
CA LEU A 75 -5.88 1.23 -4.48
C LEU A 75 -6.32 2.14 -5.63
N GLU A 76 -7.36 1.77 -6.38
CA GLU A 76 -7.89 2.61 -7.46
C GLU A 76 -8.58 3.88 -6.95
N GLU A 77 -9.09 3.87 -5.71
CA GLU A 77 -9.75 5.04 -5.11
C GLU A 77 -8.75 6.19 -4.85
N ALA A 78 -7.45 5.90 -4.80
CA ALA A 78 -6.39 6.92 -4.65
C ALA A 78 -6.42 7.98 -5.76
N TRP A 79 -7.00 7.66 -6.92
CA TRP A 79 -7.12 8.52 -8.10
C TRP A 79 -8.51 9.07 -8.34
N ARG A 80 -9.52 8.29 -7.93
CA ARG A 80 -10.90 8.45 -8.38
C ARG A 80 -11.82 8.99 -7.30
N ASN A 81 -11.34 9.21 -6.07
CA ASN A 81 -12.19 9.62 -4.96
C ASN A 81 -12.78 11.03 -5.19
N PRO A 82 -14.08 11.16 -5.54
CA PRO A 82 -14.71 12.45 -5.80
C PRO A 82 -15.00 13.21 -4.49
N ARG A 83 -14.87 12.54 -3.34
CA ARG A 83 -15.09 13.10 -1.99
C ARG A 83 -13.77 13.51 -1.33
N HIS A 84 -12.65 13.47 -2.05
CA HIS A 84 -11.37 13.90 -1.53
C HIS A 84 -11.43 15.39 -1.14
N LYS A 85 -11.39 15.68 0.15
CA LYS A 85 -11.24 17.05 0.64
C LYS A 85 -9.79 17.45 0.45
N ARG A 86 -9.56 18.58 -0.21
CA ARG A 86 -8.21 19.09 -0.38
C ARG A 86 -7.63 19.45 0.99
N GLU A 87 -6.53 18.79 1.35
CA GLU A 87 -5.71 19.12 2.50
C GLU A 87 -4.74 20.24 2.13
N ALA A 88 -4.37 21.06 3.12
CA ALA A 88 -3.39 22.10 2.92
C ALA A 88 -2.02 21.47 2.64
N HIS A 89 -1.34 21.97 1.62
CA HIS A 89 0.01 21.50 1.30
C HIS A 89 0.97 21.84 2.42
N SER A 90 1.66 20.83 2.96
CA SER A 90 2.62 21.02 4.05
C SER A 90 3.98 20.39 3.77
N ALA A 91 4.08 19.52 2.77
CA ALA A 91 5.34 18.85 2.45
C ALA A 91 6.36 19.83 1.87
N SER A 92 7.61 19.74 2.33
CA SER A 92 8.70 20.51 1.75
C SER A 92 9.12 19.93 0.39
N LEU A 93 9.81 20.75 -0.42
CA LEU A 93 10.45 20.26 -1.64
C LEU A 93 11.44 19.13 -1.34
N GLU A 94 12.19 19.23 -0.24
CA GLU A 94 13.14 18.19 0.17
C GLU A 94 12.44 16.86 0.51
N GLU A 95 11.33 16.88 1.23
CA GLU A 95 10.56 15.68 1.57
C GLU A 95 10.00 14.98 0.33
N LEU A 96 9.47 15.77 -0.60
CA LEU A 96 8.96 15.25 -1.87
C LEU A 96 10.11 14.73 -2.74
N SER A 97 11.20 15.48 -2.90
CA SER A 97 12.38 15.02 -3.62
C SER A 97 13.00 13.77 -3.00
N ASN A 98 12.99 13.61 -1.68
CA ASN A 98 13.40 12.39 -0.99
C ASN A 98 12.48 11.20 -1.36
N LEU A 99 11.17 11.41 -1.39
CA LEU A 99 10.20 10.41 -1.84
C LEU A 99 10.45 10.00 -3.30
N TYR A 100 10.65 10.96 -4.20
CA TYR A 100 10.97 10.70 -5.61
C TYR A 100 12.29 9.94 -5.75
N ARG A 101 13.36 10.39 -5.08
CA ARG A 101 14.67 9.74 -5.09
C ARG A 101 14.63 8.33 -4.53
N TYR A 102 13.81 8.06 -3.52
CA TYR A 102 13.70 6.71 -2.97
C TYR A 102 12.94 5.75 -3.89
N LEU A 103 11.86 6.21 -4.52
CA LEU A 103 10.98 5.35 -5.31
C LEU A 103 11.41 5.17 -6.76
N HIS A 104 11.99 6.21 -7.36
CA HIS A 104 12.13 6.31 -8.82
C HIS A 104 13.57 6.52 -9.30
N ASN A 105 14.54 6.64 -8.38
CA ASN A 105 15.93 6.73 -8.78
C ASN A 105 16.38 5.39 -9.39
N PRO A 106 17.02 5.40 -10.58
CA PRO A 106 17.55 4.19 -11.19
C PRO A 106 18.58 3.46 -10.32
N GLN A 107 19.30 4.20 -9.47
CA GLN A 107 20.27 3.64 -8.54
C GLN A 107 19.60 3.27 -7.23
N LYS A 108 20.09 2.19 -6.60
CA LYS A 108 19.61 1.76 -5.29
C LYS A 108 19.83 2.89 -4.27
N PRO A 109 18.77 3.44 -3.66
CA PRO A 109 18.92 4.49 -2.67
C PRO A 109 19.56 3.96 -1.38
N ALA A 110 20.17 4.86 -0.62
CA ALA A 110 20.69 4.58 0.71
C ALA A 110 19.56 4.14 1.66
N ALA A 111 19.88 3.28 2.64
CA ALA A 111 18.88 2.73 3.56
C ALA A 111 18.29 3.82 4.47
N GLU A 112 19.11 4.80 4.83
CA GLU A 112 18.79 5.96 5.66
C GLU A 112 17.68 6.80 5.02
N LEU A 113 17.74 7.00 3.70
CA LEU A 113 16.70 7.70 2.95
C LEU A 113 15.35 6.97 3.04
N GLY A 114 15.36 5.63 3.00
CA GLY A 114 14.15 4.83 3.19
C GLY A 114 13.52 5.01 4.57
N ILE A 115 14.35 5.10 5.61
CA ILE A 115 13.90 5.36 6.99
C ILE A 115 13.27 6.75 7.10
N GLU A 116 13.87 7.77 6.47
CA GLU A 116 13.35 9.13 6.45
C GLU A 116 12.02 9.25 5.70
N VAL A 117 11.92 8.61 4.53
CA VAL A 117 10.68 8.55 3.75
C VAL A 117 9.59 7.85 4.55
N LEU A 118 9.90 6.69 5.16
CA LEU A 118 8.95 5.97 6.01
C LEU A 118 8.48 6.84 7.19
N ALA A 119 9.39 7.57 7.83
CA ALA A 119 9.05 8.50 8.90
C ALA A 119 8.13 9.62 8.46
N SER A 120 8.38 10.18 7.27
CA SER A 120 7.56 11.25 6.68
C SER A 120 6.15 10.76 6.34
N LEU A 121 6.04 9.55 5.79
CA LEU A 121 4.76 8.88 5.54
C LEU A 121 3.99 8.58 6.83
N ALA A 122 4.67 8.00 7.83
CA ALA A 122 4.06 7.68 9.12
C ALA A 122 3.54 8.93 9.84
N GLN A 123 4.31 10.01 9.85
CA GLN A 123 3.94 11.26 10.52
C GLN A 123 2.91 12.09 9.73
N GLY A 124 2.59 11.70 8.49
CA GLY A 124 1.69 12.47 7.63
C GLY A 124 2.27 13.81 7.19
N ARG A 125 3.60 13.93 7.12
CA ARG A 125 4.26 15.13 6.58
C ARG A 125 4.09 15.27 5.07
N ILE A 126 3.96 14.13 4.40
CA ILE A 126 3.62 14.04 2.98
C ILE A 126 2.21 13.48 2.85
N THR A 127 1.33 14.25 2.23
CA THR A 127 -0.06 13.87 1.96
C THR A 127 -0.24 13.43 0.51
N LEU A 128 -1.40 12.85 0.21
CA LEU A 128 -1.77 12.55 -1.16
C LEU A 128 -1.86 13.84 -2.00
N ASP A 129 -2.43 14.91 -1.46
CA ASP A 129 -2.53 16.19 -2.18
C ASP A 129 -1.19 16.86 -2.43
N ASP A 130 -0.22 16.70 -1.54
CA ASP A 130 1.14 17.18 -1.79
C ASP A 130 1.71 16.56 -3.07
N VAL A 131 1.56 15.24 -3.23
CA VAL A 131 2.05 14.51 -4.41
C VAL A 131 1.18 14.77 -5.65
N LEU A 132 -0.11 15.04 -5.46
CA LEU A 132 -1.03 15.20 -6.57
C LEU A 132 -1.09 16.63 -7.12
N TYR A 133 -0.95 17.66 -6.29
CA TYR A 133 -1.34 19.02 -6.68
C TYR A 133 -0.36 20.11 -6.26
N SER A 134 0.68 19.79 -5.48
CA SER A 134 1.61 20.83 -5.01
C SER A 134 2.64 21.24 -6.06
N ARG A 135 3.07 22.51 -5.99
CA ARG A 135 4.18 23.02 -6.80
C ARG A 135 5.50 22.32 -6.52
N PRO A 136 5.90 22.05 -5.25
CA PRO A 136 7.12 21.30 -4.98
C PRO A 136 7.12 19.88 -5.58
N SER A 137 5.97 19.20 -5.64
CA SER A 137 5.88 17.90 -6.30
C SER A 137 6.11 18.02 -7.81
N TRP A 138 5.55 19.05 -8.44
CA TRP A 138 5.81 19.34 -9.86
C TRP A 138 7.30 19.60 -10.11
N GLU A 139 7.95 20.41 -9.29
CA GLU A 139 9.38 20.71 -9.41
C GLU A 139 10.24 19.45 -9.28
N ALA A 140 9.97 18.62 -8.27
CA ALA A 140 10.69 17.36 -8.07
C ALA A 140 10.47 16.35 -9.22
N LEU A 141 9.27 16.31 -9.80
CA LEU A 141 8.97 15.50 -10.99
C LEU A 141 9.74 15.97 -12.22
N THR A 142 9.73 17.28 -12.49
CA THR A 142 10.43 17.87 -13.63
C THR A 142 11.93 17.64 -13.52
N GLU A 143 12.52 17.89 -12.34
CA GLU A 143 13.95 17.63 -12.10
C GLU A 143 14.30 16.15 -12.32
N GLY A 144 13.48 15.23 -11.78
CA GLY A 144 13.67 13.80 -11.94
C GLY A 144 13.62 13.34 -13.40
N TYR A 145 12.71 13.92 -14.19
CA TYR A 145 12.59 13.64 -15.63
C TYR A 145 13.82 14.13 -16.40
N GLU A 146 14.22 15.38 -16.19
CA GLU A 146 15.35 16.00 -16.90
C GLU A 146 16.69 15.30 -16.61
N GLN A 147 16.87 14.79 -15.39
CA GLN A 147 18.12 14.15 -14.98
C GLN A 147 18.22 12.67 -15.38
N HIS A 148 17.11 11.94 -15.41
CA HIS A 148 17.15 10.46 -15.45
C HIS A 148 16.31 9.83 -16.56
N CYS A 149 15.42 10.58 -17.23
CA CYS A 149 14.50 10.02 -18.20
C CYS A 149 14.95 10.29 -19.63
N ALA A 150 15.07 9.22 -20.42
CA ALA A 150 15.28 9.29 -21.87
C ALA A 150 13.97 9.15 -22.67
N ASP A 151 12.82 8.96 -21.99
CA ASP A 151 11.51 8.91 -22.65
C ASP A 151 11.19 10.29 -23.24
N PRO A 152 10.73 10.40 -24.50
CA PRO A 152 10.32 11.67 -25.07
C PRO A 152 9.04 12.26 -24.45
N SER A 153 8.21 11.46 -23.78
CA SER A 153 6.90 11.87 -23.26
C SER A 153 6.91 12.12 -21.76
N PHE A 154 7.07 13.38 -21.39
CA PHE A 154 6.86 13.84 -20.01
C PHE A 154 5.49 13.44 -19.45
N VAL A 155 4.45 13.43 -20.29
CA VAL A 155 3.08 13.06 -19.88
C VAL A 155 3.02 11.60 -19.41
N ASN A 156 3.68 10.68 -20.12
CA ASN A 156 3.70 9.27 -19.72
C ASN A 156 4.49 9.08 -18.42
N TYR A 157 5.63 9.74 -18.29
CA TYR A 157 6.42 9.76 -17.06
C TYR A 157 5.58 10.27 -15.88
N PHE A 158 4.95 11.42 -16.05
CA PHE A 158 4.09 12.05 -15.05
C PHE A 158 3.00 11.08 -14.56
N TRP A 159 2.22 10.50 -15.48
CA TRP A 159 1.14 9.58 -15.11
C TRP A 159 1.65 8.27 -14.50
N THR A 160 2.81 7.77 -14.93
CA THR A 160 3.43 6.57 -14.36
C THR A 160 3.81 6.80 -12.91
N LEU A 161 4.54 7.88 -12.63
CA LEU A 161 5.01 8.19 -11.29
C LEU A 161 3.86 8.48 -10.34
N ARG A 162 2.86 9.24 -10.81
CA ARG A 162 1.60 9.43 -10.09
C ARG A 162 1.07 8.05 -9.71
N THR A 163 0.74 7.22 -10.70
CA THR A 163 0.05 5.92 -10.51
C THR A 163 0.71 5.04 -9.45
N MET A 164 2.05 5.06 -9.39
CA MET A 164 2.83 4.32 -8.40
C MET A 164 2.80 4.94 -6.99
N GLN A 165 2.81 6.26 -6.87
CA GLN A 165 2.94 6.95 -5.57
C GLN A 165 1.64 7.00 -4.79
N SER A 166 0.51 7.34 -5.42
CA SER A 166 -0.71 7.61 -4.65
C SER A 166 -1.28 6.45 -3.85
N PRO A 167 -1.21 5.18 -4.31
CA PRO A 167 -1.56 4.05 -3.46
C PRO A 167 -0.75 4.04 -2.16
N LEU A 168 0.53 4.40 -2.20
CA LEU A 168 1.39 4.47 -1.01
C LEU A 168 0.92 5.54 -0.03
N LEU A 169 0.57 6.73 -0.53
CA LEU A 169 0.12 7.85 0.30
C LEU A 169 -1.26 7.59 0.90
N MET A 170 -2.16 7.00 0.12
CA MET A 170 -3.48 6.58 0.60
C MET A 170 -3.36 5.52 1.70
N LEU A 171 -2.49 4.52 1.51
CA LEU A 171 -2.23 3.50 2.51
C LEU A 171 -1.56 4.06 3.77
N ALA A 172 -0.62 5.00 3.63
CA ALA A 172 -0.04 5.72 4.76
C ALA A 172 -1.11 6.49 5.54
N ASN A 173 -2.07 7.10 4.84
CA ASN A 173 -3.20 7.77 5.47
C ASN A 173 -4.13 6.79 6.20
N ALA A 174 -4.50 5.68 5.58
CA ALA A 174 -5.32 4.65 6.23
C ALA A 174 -4.61 4.09 7.48
N ALA A 175 -3.30 3.82 7.39
CA ALA A 175 -2.50 3.33 8.50
C ALA A 175 -2.53 4.24 9.73
N ARG A 176 -2.57 5.57 9.56
CA ARG A 176 -2.67 6.53 10.67
C ARG A 176 -4.00 6.46 11.42
N HIS A 177 -5.06 6.00 10.75
CA HIS A 177 -6.40 5.87 11.33
C HIS A 177 -6.70 4.45 11.86
N MET A 178 -5.80 3.49 11.59
CA MET A 178 -5.96 2.14 12.09
C MET A 178 -5.92 2.11 13.63
N PRO A 179 -6.86 1.39 14.27
CA PRO A 179 -6.81 1.20 15.70
C PRO A 179 -5.59 0.35 16.08
N ARG A 180 -4.96 0.68 17.21
CA ARG A 180 -3.71 0.04 17.63
C ARG A 180 -3.93 -1.44 17.94
N ALA A 181 -3.00 -2.28 17.49
CA ALA A 181 -2.87 -3.66 17.91
C ALA A 181 -1.51 -3.91 18.58
N ARG A 182 -1.38 -5.04 19.29
CA ARG A 182 -0.13 -5.41 19.99
C ARG A 182 0.94 -5.95 19.02
N VAL A 183 0.51 -6.66 17.99
CA VAL A 183 1.38 -7.28 16.97
C VAL A 183 0.82 -7.03 15.58
N LEU A 184 1.70 -6.78 14.61
CA LEU A 184 1.37 -6.74 13.20
C LEU A 184 1.73 -8.06 12.53
N HIS A 185 0.87 -8.57 11.67
CA HIS A 185 1.17 -9.72 10.84
C HIS A 185 0.78 -9.45 9.38
N SER A 186 1.78 -9.28 8.52
CA SER A 186 1.59 -9.19 7.08
C SER A 186 1.79 -10.53 6.41
N ILE A 187 0.86 -10.86 5.50
CA ILE A 187 0.84 -12.10 4.73
C ILE A 187 1.54 -11.94 3.36
N SER A 188 1.90 -10.70 2.98
CA SER A 188 2.65 -10.39 1.76
C SER A 188 3.69 -9.28 1.99
N THR A 189 4.69 -9.24 1.12
CA THR A 189 5.78 -8.24 1.13
C THR A 189 5.43 -6.96 0.35
N GLY A 190 4.29 -6.93 -0.34
CA GLY A 190 3.82 -5.82 -1.17
C GLY A 190 3.28 -4.64 -0.38
N TYR A 191 2.06 -4.19 -0.72
CA TYR A 191 1.44 -3.05 -0.04
C TYR A 191 1.19 -3.33 1.43
N ALA A 192 0.83 -4.57 1.78
CA ALA A 192 0.67 -5.00 3.17
C ALA A 192 1.99 -4.91 3.95
N GLY A 193 3.12 -5.27 3.33
CA GLY A 193 4.45 -5.14 3.93
C GLY A 193 4.82 -3.68 4.22
N LEU A 194 4.60 -2.79 3.25
CA LEU A 194 4.82 -1.35 3.42
C LEU A 194 3.97 -0.78 4.56
N VAL A 195 2.67 -1.09 4.59
CA VAL A 195 1.81 -0.63 5.68
C VAL A 195 2.27 -1.19 7.03
N GLY A 196 2.75 -2.43 7.06
CA GLY A 196 3.35 -3.02 8.26
C GLY A 196 4.55 -2.22 8.76
N CYS A 197 5.42 -1.75 7.87
CA CYS A 197 6.53 -0.86 8.24
C CYS A 197 6.03 0.48 8.81
N ILE A 198 5.01 1.09 8.20
CA ILE A 198 4.42 2.35 8.65
C ILE A 198 3.80 2.19 10.04
N LEU A 199 2.95 1.18 10.21
CA LEU A 199 2.28 0.88 11.48
C LEU A 199 3.28 0.52 12.57
N LYS A 200 4.33 -0.24 12.26
CA LYS A 200 5.41 -0.54 13.19
C LYS A 200 6.06 0.73 13.71
N GLN A 201 6.33 1.70 12.83
CA GLN A 201 6.89 2.99 13.21
C GLN A 201 5.93 3.83 14.06
N LEU A 202 4.62 3.76 13.78
CA LEU A 202 3.59 4.47 14.54
C LEU A 202 3.35 3.87 15.93
N TRP A 203 3.34 2.54 16.04
CA TRP A 203 2.90 1.83 17.24
C TRP A 203 4.04 1.30 18.11
N GLY A 204 5.27 1.23 17.57
CA GLY A 204 6.43 0.65 18.26
C GLY A 204 6.26 -0.83 18.60
N CYS A 205 5.54 -1.59 17.77
CA CYS A 205 5.14 -2.97 18.05
C CYS A 205 5.99 -4.02 17.29
N GLN A 206 5.77 -5.30 17.61
CA GLN A 206 6.37 -6.40 16.85
C GLN A 206 5.70 -6.52 15.47
N PHE A 207 6.48 -6.88 14.45
CA PHE A 207 6.00 -7.06 13.08
C PHE A 207 6.48 -8.40 12.52
N LEU A 208 5.51 -9.28 12.24
CA LEU A 208 5.71 -10.57 11.60
C LEU A 208 5.35 -10.46 10.13
N LEU A 209 6.23 -10.95 9.27
CA LEU A 209 6.04 -11.01 7.83
C LEU A 209 6.14 -12.48 7.42
N SER A 210 5.02 -13.06 7.01
CA SER A 210 5.02 -14.39 6.40
C SER A 210 4.76 -14.23 4.91
N GLU A 211 5.74 -14.57 4.08
CA GLU A 211 5.57 -14.54 2.63
C GLU A 211 4.81 -15.79 2.20
N HIS A 212 3.50 -15.66 2.01
CA HIS A 212 2.74 -16.68 1.32
C HIS A 212 2.76 -16.33 -0.17
N GLY A 213 3.27 -17.24 -1.00
CA GLY A 213 3.50 -17.01 -2.43
C GLY A 213 2.22 -16.65 -3.20
N SER A 214 1.82 -15.38 -3.16
CA SER A 214 0.96 -14.76 -4.16
C SER A 214 1.85 -14.24 -5.27
N THR A 215 2.46 -15.13 -6.07
CA THR A 215 3.09 -14.67 -7.30
C THR A 215 1.98 -14.06 -8.17
N PRO A 216 2.11 -12.83 -8.70
CA PRO A 216 1.10 -12.21 -9.58
C PRO A 216 0.91 -12.96 -10.93
N ARG A 217 1.41 -14.19 -11.05
CA ARG A 217 1.32 -15.03 -12.24
C ARG A 217 -0.09 -15.59 -12.48
N SER A 218 -0.99 -15.59 -11.50
CA SER A 218 -2.39 -16.03 -11.67
C SER A 218 -3.34 -14.93 -12.17
N ALA A 219 -2.93 -13.66 -12.20
CA ALA A 219 -3.71 -12.56 -12.79
C ALA A 219 -3.51 -12.42 -14.32
N ARG A 220 -2.97 -13.45 -15.00
CA ARG A 220 -2.74 -13.44 -16.45
C ARG A 220 -3.99 -13.83 -17.27
N SER A 221 -5.16 -14.00 -16.65
CA SER A 221 -6.40 -14.32 -17.38
C SER A 221 -7.41 -13.17 -17.51
N THR A 222 -7.15 -11.99 -16.96
CA THR A 222 -8.10 -10.86 -16.98
C THR A 222 -7.58 -9.59 -17.66
N TRP A 223 -6.36 -9.57 -18.19
CA TRP A 223 -5.89 -8.45 -19.02
C TRP A 223 -6.00 -8.80 -20.52
N PRO A 224 -6.70 -8.00 -21.35
CA PRO A 224 -6.73 -8.24 -22.78
C PRO A 224 -5.31 -8.09 -23.35
N ARG A 225 -4.83 -9.13 -24.05
CA ARG A 225 -3.60 -9.03 -24.84
C ARG A 225 -3.85 -8.05 -25.99
N PRO A 226 -2.95 -7.09 -26.27
CA PRO A 226 -2.99 -6.38 -27.53
C PRO A 226 -2.79 -7.40 -28.66
N ALA A 227 -3.68 -7.35 -29.64
CA ALA A 227 -3.64 -8.24 -30.80
C ALA A 227 -2.42 -7.90 -31.67
N GLY A 228 -1.63 -8.91 -32.00
CA GLY A 228 -0.67 -8.85 -33.11
C GLY A 228 0.79 -9.02 -32.73
N SER A 229 1.27 -10.27 -32.75
CA SER A 229 2.59 -10.58 -33.32
C SER A 229 2.62 -12.05 -33.80
N PRO A 230 3.29 -12.36 -34.92
CA PRO A 230 3.06 -13.59 -35.69
C PRO A 230 3.71 -14.82 -35.07
N LYS A 231 3.09 -15.99 -35.29
CA LYS A 231 3.65 -17.30 -34.97
C LYS A 231 4.94 -17.53 -35.78
N ALA A 232 6.08 -17.64 -35.12
CA ALA A 232 7.29 -18.17 -35.74
C ALA A 232 7.06 -19.65 -36.08
N ALA A 233 7.05 -19.93 -37.39
CA ALA A 233 6.88 -21.25 -37.95
C ALA A 233 8.15 -22.09 -37.73
N THR A 234 7.90 -23.32 -37.31
CA THR A 234 8.82 -24.45 -37.29
C THR A 234 9.47 -24.66 -38.66
N ARG A 235 10.80 -24.74 -38.72
CA ARG A 235 11.50 -25.45 -39.79
C ARG A 235 12.68 -26.23 -39.20
N ARG A 236 12.53 -27.56 -39.30
CA ARG A 236 13.50 -28.68 -39.37
C ARG A 236 14.77 -28.59 -38.55
#